data_AF-A0A226MN76-F1
#
_entry.id   AF-A0A226MN76-F1
#
_cell.length_a   1.000
_cell.length_b   1.000
_cell.length_c   1.000
_cell.angle_alpha   90.00
_cell.angle_beta   90.00
_cell.angle_gamma   90.00
#
_symmetry.space_group_name_H-M   'P 1'
#
loop_
_entity.id
_entity.type
_entity.pdbx_description
1 polymer ?
#
loop_
_entity_poly.entity_id
_entity_poly.type
_entity_poly.pdbx_seq_one_letter_code
_entity_poly.pdbx_strand_id
1 'polypeptide(L)'
;MSRSVSFSSRSVAVPGVSQMRVSSVSSVRGGGGLGKAGGFGSSSLYNLGSANKRISLGGSSSYSVRSGYGYGGMGFGGAISPGAGIQEVTINQSLLTPLNLEIDPNIQRVRKEEKEQIKTLNNRFASFIDKVRFLEQQNKMLETKWSLLQDQKTTRSNIVPMFEAYIANLRRQLDGLLNDKGRLEGELRNMQDLVEDFKAKYEDEINKRTTAENEFVVLKKDVDAAYMNKVELEAKVDALTDEINFLRSLYEAELHELQAQISDTSVVLSMDNSRNLDLDSIIAEVKAQYEDIANRSRAEAESWYQSKFEALQVTAGKHGDDLRNTKNEITEINRVIQRLQGEIENAKAQRAKVEAAIAEAEERGKLAVDDAKAKLAELEAALQKAKQDMARQLREYQELMNVKLALDIEIATYRKLLEGEESRLAGDGVGSVNISMVTSSGGGSSSGFLGGGVRGGLSLGAGMGSGALGFSGGSTKSYTVTTTSSTRSFRK
;
A
#
# COMPACT_ATOMS: atom_id res chain seq x y z
N MET A 1 -38.72 -33.19 -64.01
CA MET A 1 -37.37 -32.69 -63.65
C MET A 1 -37.33 -32.53 -62.14
N SER A 2 -36.76 -33.53 -61.47
CA SER A 2 -36.72 -33.65 -60.03
C SER A 2 -35.45 -33.02 -59.49
N ARG A 3 -35.55 -32.11 -58.52
CA ARG A 3 -34.44 -31.76 -57.62
C ARG A 3 -34.95 -31.67 -56.19
N SER A 4 -34.85 -32.80 -55.51
CA SER A 4 -34.77 -32.88 -54.06
C SER A 4 -33.39 -32.37 -53.62
N VAL A 5 -33.35 -31.50 -52.61
CA VAL A 5 -32.11 -31.20 -51.88
C VAL A 5 -32.42 -31.32 -50.38
N SER A 6 -31.81 -32.33 -49.78
CA SER A 6 -31.90 -32.68 -48.37
C SER A 6 -31.25 -31.64 -47.45
N PHE A 7 -31.89 -31.40 -46.30
CA PHE A 7 -31.28 -30.79 -45.12
C PHE A 7 -30.31 -31.79 -44.46
N SER A 8 -29.10 -31.34 -44.11
CA SER A 8 -28.14 -32.12 -43.31
C SER A 8 -27.86 -31.38 -42.00
N SER A 9 -28.26 -32.00 -40.89
CA SER A 9 -27.96 -31.59 -39.52
C SER A 9 -26.51 -31.92 -39.19
N ARG A 10 -25.72 -30.94 -38.75
CA ARG A 10 -24.43 -31.17 -38.12
C ARG A 10 -24.29 -30.35 -36.84
N SER A 11 -24.02 -31.10 -35.77
CA SER A 11 -23.83 -30.70 -34.39
C SER A 11 -22.63 -29.78 -34.20
N VAL A 12 -22.80 -28.75 -33.38
CA VAL A 12 -21.73 -27.84 -32.93
C VAL A 12 -20.98 -28.50 -31.77
N ALA A 13 -19.69 -28.75 -31.97
CA ALA A 13 -18.73 -29.08 -30.93
C ALA A 13 -17.91 -27.82 -30.60
N VAL A 14 -17.79 -27.54 -29.31
CA VAL A 14 -17.00 -26.44 -28.72
C VAL A 14 -15.51 -26.78 -28.77
N PRO A 15 -14.62 -25.89 -29.27
CA PRO A 15 -13.20 -25.96 -28.93
C PRO A 15 -12.88 -24.95 -27.82
N GLY A 16 -12.18 -25.48 -26.82
CA GLY A 16 -11.71 -24.75 -25.65
C GLY A 16 -10.56 -23.80 -25.92
N VAL A 17 -10.46 -22.90 -24.94
CA VAL A 17 -9.40 -21.98 -24.55
C VAL A 17 -8.02 -22.28 -25.16
N SER A 18 -7.49 -21.32 -25.92
CA SER A 18 -6.07 -21.24 -26.25
C SER A 18 -5.53 -19.86 -25.87
N GLN A 19 -4.42 -19.89 -25.15
CA GLN A 19 -3.63 -18.78 -24.65
C GLN A 19 -3.16 -17.86 -25.79
N MET A 20 -3.18 -16.53 -25.56
CA MET A 20 -2.43 -15.59 -26.38
C MET A 20 -1.36 -14.86 -25.56
N ARG A 21 -0.11 -15.10 -25.95
CA ARG A 21 1.06 -14.27 -25.68
C ARG A 21 0.98 -13.02 -26.56
N VAL A 22 1.29 -11.85 -26.00
CA VAL A 22 1.48 -10.63 -26.79
C VAL A 22 2.96 -10.27 -26.75
N SER A 23 3.59 -10.35 -27.92
CA SER A 23 4.92 -9.81 -28.20
C SER A 23 4.77 -8.54 -29.03
N SER A 24 5.60 -7.57 -28.66
CA SER A 24 5.83 -6.25 -29.25
C SER A 24 6.05 -6.26 -30.76
N VAL A 25 5.42 -5.32 -31.47
CA VAL A 25 5.88 -4.88 -32.78
C VAL A 25 5.79 -3.35 -32.88
N SER A 26 6.92 -2.76 -33.25
CA SER A 26 7.08 -1.37 -33.67
C SER A 26 6.86 -1.28 -35.18
N SER A 27 6.10 -0.30 -35.65
CA SER A 27 6.24 0.18 -37.03
C SER A 27 5.89 1.66 -37.15
N VAL A 28 6.74 2.31 -37.92
CA VAL A 28 6.81 3.75 -38.21
C VAL A 28 5.95 4.05 -39.43
N ARG A 29 5.20 5.15 -39.41
CA ARG A 29 4.88 5.92 -40.63
C ARG A 29 4.52 7.37 -40.29
N GLY A 30 5.31 8.32 -40.82
CA GLY A 30 4.93 9.72 -40.98
C GLY A 30 3.89 9.90 -42.10
N GLY A 31 3.35 11.07 -42.39
CA GLY A 31 3.54 12.43 -41.90
C GLY A 31 2.70 13.39 -42.76
N GLY A 32 2.50 14.63 -42.28
CA GLY A 32 1.85 15.75 -42.98
C GLY A 32 0.64 16.28 -42.21
N GLY A 33 0.54 17.51 -41.71
CA GLY A 33 1.36 18.72 -41.85
C GLY A 33 0.49 19.89 -42.31
N LEU A 34 0.11 20.81 -41.41
CA LEU A 34 -0.33 22.22 -41.59
C LEU A 34 -0.68 22.73 -40.16
N GLY A 35 -0.22 23.86 -39.59
CA GLY A 35 0.63 24.96 -40.01
C GLY A 35 0.30 26.20 -39.14
N LYS A 36 1.35 26.85 -38.61
CA LYS A 36 1.45 28.13 -37.86
C LYS A 36 1.27 28.13 -36.33
N ALA A 37 1.96 28.97 -35.56
CA ALA A 37 3.25 29.68 -35.66
C ALA A 37 3.40 30.48 -34.34
N GLY A 38 4.57 30.46 -33.73
CA GLY A 38 4.89 31.25 -32.54
C GLY A 38 6.24 30.84 -31.97
N GLY A 39 7.31 31.25 -32.66
CA GLY A 39 8.68 30.92 -32.33
C GLY A 39 9.38 32.00 -31.52
N PHE A 40 10.19 31.55 -30.57
CA PHE A 40 11.52 32.03 -30.17
C PHE A 40 12.17 30.80 -29.52
N GLY A 41 13.40 30.37 -29.75
CA GLY A 41 14.52 30.81 -30.54
C GLY A 41 15.62 29.79 -30.23
N SER A 42 16.26 29.27 -31.26
CA SER A 42 17.23 28.17 -31.24
C SER A 42 18.54 28.54 -30.53
N SER A 43 19.16 27.56 -29.86
CA SER A 43 20.57 27.21 -30.11
C SER A 43 20.94 25.91 -29.40
N SER A 44 21.08 24.85 -30.19
CA SER A 44 21.98 23.74 -29.90
C SER A 44 23.42 24.27 -29.94
N LEU A 45 24.19 24.07 -28.88
CA LEU A 45 25.64 23.92 -28.96
C LEU A 45 26.14 23.02 -27.82
N TYR A 46 26.57 21.85 -28.24
CA TYR A 46 27.63 21.03 -27.66
C TYR A 46 28.87 21.91 -27.42
N ASN A 47 29.28 22.01 -26.15
CA ASN A 47 30.61 22.37 -25.65
C ASN A 47 30.56 21.91 -24.19
N LEU A 48 31.14 20.78 -23.77
CA LEU A 48 32.53 20.38 -23.88
C LEU A 48 33.52 21.52 -23.56
N GLY A 49 33.44 22.06 -22.34
CA GLY A 49 34.69 22.37 -21.62
C GLY A 49 35.27 21.00 -21.20
N SER A 50 36.33 20.45 -21.81
CA SER A 50 37.65 21.05 -22.10
C SER A 50 38.20 21.72 -20.83
N ALA A 51 39.20 21.19 -20.11
CA ALA A 51 40.30 20.34 -20.56
C ALA A 51 40.61 19.19 -19.59
N ASN A 52 40.85 18.03 -20.20
CA ASN A 52 41.62 16.91 -19.64
C ASN A 52 43.13 17.16 -19.79
N LYS A 53 43.91 16.37 -19.04
CA LYS A 53 45.37 16.05 -19.17
C LYS A 53 46.31 17.04 -18.48
N ARG A 54 47.10 16.69 -17.46
CA ARG A 54 48.18 15.67 -17.36
C ARG A 54 49.09 15.64 -18.60
N ILE A 55 50.27 16.23 -18.50
CA ILE A 55 51.60 15.65 -18.83
C ILE A 55 52.65 16.79 -18.87
N SER A 56 53.75 16.53 -18.16
CA SER A 56 55.16 16.82 -18.42
C SER A 56 55.59 17.71 -19.60
N LEU A 57 56.80 18.26 -19.38
CA LEU A 57 57.81 18.80 -20.30
C LEU A 57 57.76 20.33 -20.36
N GLY A 58 58.79 21.09 -19.97
CA GLY A 58 60.21 20.77 -19.86
C GLY A 58 60.97 21.67 -20.82
N GLY A 59 61.91 22.45 -20.28
CA GLY A 59 62.92 23.20 -21.03
C GLY A 59 62.39 24.47 -21.71
N SER A 60 63.15 25.55 -21.84
CA SER A 60 64.58 25.74 -21.65
C SER A 60 64.84 27.25 -21.62
N SER A 61 65.65 27.71 -20.68
CA SER A 61 66.89 28.44 -20.95
C SER A 61 67.38 29.02 -19.62
N SER A 62 68.26 28.32 -18.89
CA SER A 62 69.71 28.20 -19.13
C SER A 62 70.44 29.49 -18.72
N TYR A 63 71.57 29.50 -18.02
CA TYR A 63 72.71 28.60 -17.82
C TYR A 63 73.34 29.09 -16.50
N SER A 64 73.79 28.20 -15.60
CA SER A 64 75.22 27.97 -15.30
C SER A 64 75.94 29.15 -14.62
N VAL A 65 76.94 29.02 -13.75
CA VAL A 65 77.62 27.96 -13.01
C VAL A 65 78.60 28.74 -12.11
N ARG A 66 78.98 28.14 -10.97
CA ARG A 66 80.24 28.37 -10.23
C ARG A 66 80.50 29.66 -9.46
N SER A 67 81.02 29.39 -8.26
CA SER A 67 82.24 29.96 -7.65
C SER A 67 82.48 31.46 -7.75
N GLY A 68 82.64 32.00 -6.55
CA GLY A 68 83.97 32.48 -6.20
C GLY A 68 83.98 33.96 -5.86
N TYR A 69 84.48 34.20 -4.65
CA TYR A 69 85.31 35.33 -4.28
C TYR A 69 84.87 36.73 -4.69
N GLY A 70 84.72 37.56 -3.66
CA GLY A 70 85.55 38.74 -3.61
C GLY A 70 84.79 40.02 -3.35
N TYR A 71 85.39 40.80 -2.44
CA TYR A 71 85.32 42.25 -2.34
C TYR A 71 83.92 42.83 -2.04
N GLY A 72 83.71 43.63 -1.00
CA GLY A 72 84.64 44.52 -0.33
C GLY A 72 83.97 45.89 -0.26
N GLY A 73 84.00 46.52 0.92
CA GLY A 73 83.77 47.96 1.14
C GLY A 73 82.32 48.46 0.95
N MET A 74 81.86 49.50 1.65
CA MET A 74 82.55 50.47 2.50
C MET A 74 81.51 51.36 3.22
N GLY A 75 81.84 51.79 4.45
CA GLY A 75 81.42 53.07 5.05
C GLY A 75 80.12 53.02 5.87
N PHE A 76 80.01 53.52 7.09
CA PHE A 76 80.76 54.43 7.98
C PHE A 76 80.25 54.13 9.41
N GLY A 77 80.90 54.27 10.56
CA GLY A 77 82.17 54.77 11.10
C GLY A 77 82.03 54.65 12.65
N GLY A 78 83.03 54.67 13.54
CA GLY A 78 84.49 54.79 13.48
C GLY A 78 85.12 53.82 14.51
N ALA A 79 86.38 53.40 14.33
CA ALA A 79 87.61 54.00 14.89
C ALA A 79 87.62 53.94 16.43
N ILE A 80 88.57 53.29 17.15
CA ILE A 80 90.04 53.30 17.08
C ILE A 80 90.51 51.94 17.67
N SER A 81 91.14 51.05 16.93
CA SER A 81 92.57 50.91 16.57
C SER A 81 93.46 50.17 17.60
N PRO A 82 94.38 49.29 17.14
CA PRO A 82 94.99 48.20 17.92
C PRO A 82 96.51 48.38 18.10
N GLY A 83 97.16 47.45 18.82
CA GLY A 83 98.58 47.20 18.58
C GLY A 83 99.39 46.63 19.74
N ALA A 84 100.44 45.91 19.34
CA ALA A 84 101.59 45.39 20.09
C ALA A 84 101.31 44.12 20.92
N GLY A 85 101.93 42.96 20.70
CA GLY A 85 103.21 42.69 20.04
C GLY A 85 104.38 43.08 20.94
N ILE A 86 104.84 42.16 21.80
CA ILE A 86 106.08 42.26 22.61
C ILE A 86 106.56 40.80 22.79
N GLN A 87 107.46 40.26 21.95
CA GLN A 87 108.92 40.40 21.92
C GLN A 87 109.63 39.83 23.16
N GLU A 88 110.37 38.75 22.88
CA GLU A 88 111.38 38.11 23.73
C GLU A 88 112.39 39.14 24.24
N VAL A 89 112.55 39.23 25.56
CA VAL A 89 113.53 40.11 26.22
C VAL A 89 114.62 39.26 26.86
N THR A 90 115.82 39.48 26.35
CA THR A 90 117.10 38.94 26.80
C THR A 90 117.34 39.19 28.29
N ILE A 91 117.62 38.12 29.04
CA ILE A 91 117.94 38.17 30.46
C ILE A 91 119.40 38.63 30.63
N ASN A 92 119.58 39.84 31.17
CA ASN A 92 120.87 40.31 31.68
C ASN A 92 121.16 39.60 33.02
N GLN A 93 122.16 38.72 33.05
CA GLN A 93 122.51 37.85 34.19
C GLN A 93 123.19 38.58 35.38
N SER A 94 122.95 39.89 35.58
CA SER A 94 123.68 40.71 36.57
C SER A 94 122.79 41.54 37.50
N LEU A 95 121.46 41.44 37.44
CA LEU A 95 120.54 42.02 38.44
C LEU A 95 120.18 41.02 39.55
N LEU A 96 121.23 40.30 39.96
CA LEU A 96 121.35 39.63 41.25
C LEU A 96 121.06 40.62 42.38
N THR A 97 119.95 40.43 43.09
CA THR A 97 119.87 40.27 44.55
C THR A 97 118.40 40.12 44.95
N PRO A 98 117.95 38.95 45.46
CA PRO A 98 116.67 38.85 46.14
C PRO A 98 116.71 39.74 47.38
N LEU A 99 115.93 40.82 47.37
CA LEU A 99 115.60 41.56 48.58
C LEU A 99 114.86 40.60 49.51
N ASN A 100 115.58 40.07 50.50
CA ASN A 100 115.04 39.29 51.59
C ASN A 100 114.22 40.23 52.49
N LEU A 101 113.01 40.54 52.04
CA LEU A 101 111.98 41.10 52.89
C LEU A 101 111.45 39.93 53.70
N GLU A 102 111.85 39.87 54.97
CA GLU A 102 111.22 39.04 55.99
C GLU A 102 109.74 39.44 56.07
N ILE A 103 108.92 38.85 55.19
CA ILE A 103 107.47 38.98 55.24
C ILE A 103 107.04 38.23 56.49
N ASP A 104 106.54 39.00 57.45
CA ASP A 104 106.02 38.52 58.73
C ASP A 104 105.25 37.18 58.57
N PRO A 105 105.68 36.08 59.23
CA PRO A 105 105.04 34.78 59.12
C PRO A 105 103.54 34.79 59.48
N ASN A 106 103.06 35.82 60.19
CA ASN A 106 101.63 36.00 60.43
C ASN A 106 100.84 36.43 59.18
N ILE A 107 101.41 37.25 58.28
CA ILE A 107 100.74 37.73 57.05
C ILE A 107 100.60 36.60 56.02
N GLN A 108 101.58 35.70 55.93
CA GLN A 108 101.48 34.52 55.06
C GLN A 108 100.42 33.52 55.55
N ARG A 109 100.28 33.36 56.87
CA ARG A 109 99.24 32.52 57.45
C ARG A 109 97.84 33.07 57.17
N VAL A 110 97.62 34.38 57.36
CA VAL A 110 96.34 35.04 57.05
C VAL A 110 96.01 34.95 55.56
N ARG A 111 96.96 35.21 54.64
CA ARG A 111 96.70 35.03 53.21
C ARG A 111 96.42 33.58 52.81
N LYS A 112 97.01 32.60 53.50
CA LYS A 112 96.74 31.18 53.25
C LYS A 112 95.34 30.80 53.74
N GLU A 113 94.94 31.29 54.91
CA GLU A 113 93.59 31.13 55.47
C GLU A 113 92.55 31.85 54.59
N GLU A 114 92.78 33.08 54.13
CA GLU A 114 91.92 33.79 53.17
C GLU A 114 91.82 33.04 51.84
N LYS A 115 92.93 32.51 51.32
CA LYS A 115 92.93 31.69 50.10
C LYS A 115 92.14 30.39 50.27
N GLU A 116 92.21 29.76 51.44
CA GLU A 116 91.41 28.57 51.76
C GLU A 116 89.92 28.93 51.94
N GLN A 117 89.59 30.06 52.57
CA GLN A 117 88.22 30.56 52.66
C GLN A 117 87.65 30.88 51.27
N ILE A 118 88.40 31.58 50.41
CA ILE A 118 88.02 31.85 49.02
C ILE A 118 87.86 30.55 48.23
N LYS A 119 88.72 29.55 48.45
CA LYS A 119 88.59 28.24 47.82
C LYS A 119 87.33 27.50 48.29
N THR A 120 87.03 27.57 49.58
CA THR A 120 85.82 26.96 50.17
C THR A 120 84.56 27.65 49.66
N LEU A 121 84.60 28.98 49.54
CA LEU A 121 83.53 29.79 48.97
C LEU A 121 83.35 29.51 47.47
N ASN A 122 84.44 29.41 46.71
CA ASN A 122 84.40 29.02 45.29
C ASN A 122 83.87 27.60 45.09
N ASN A 123 84.24 26.64 45.95
CA ASN A 123 83.67 25.29 45.90
C ASN A 123 82.17 25.32 46.19
N ARG A 124 81.72 26.17 47.12
CA ARG A 124 80.28 26.39 47.37
C ARG A 124 79.61 27.04 46.15
N PHE A 125 80.20 28.05 45.54
CA PHE A 125 79.67 28.65 44.31
C PHE A 125 79.62 27.66 43.15
N ALA A 126 80.64 26.84 42.97
CA ALA A 126 80.63 25.76 41.97
C ALA A 126 79.47 24.78 42.23
N SER A 127 79.25 24.37 43.48
CA SER A 127 78.12 23.50 43.84
C SER A 127 76.75 24.16 43.61
N PHE A 128 76.65 25.48 43.83
CA PHE A 128 75.43 26.24 43.52
C PHE A 128 75.21 26.38 42.02
N ILE A 129 76.27 26.63 41.24
CA ILE A 129 76.20 26.68 39.77
C ILE A 129 75.76 25.32 39.22
N ASP A 130 76.29 24.21 39.74
CA ASP A 130 75.88 22.87 39.34
C ASP A 130 74.41 22.60 39.71
N LYS A 131 73.95 23.07 40.87
CA LYS A 131 72.55 22.95 41.27
C LYS A 131 71.62 23.77 40.39
N VAL A 132 72.00 24.99 40.02
CA VAL A 132 71.24 25.84 39.10
C VAL A 132 71.18 25.19 37.72
N ARG A 133 72.30 24.69 37.18
CA ARG A 133 72.32 23.97 35.90
C ARG A 133 71.43 22.73 35.92
N PHE A 134 71.45 21.96 37.02
CA PHE A 134 70.57 20.81 37.18
C PHE A 134 69.10 21.20 37.19
N LEU A 135 68.73 22.28 37.89
CA LEU A 135 67.37 22.81 37.93
C LEU A 135 66.94 23.39 36.57
N GLU A 136 67.82 24.10 35.87
CA GLU A 136 67.58 24.58 34.50
C GLU A 136 67.34 23.42 33.54
N GLN A 137 68.14 22.35 33.65
CA GLN A 137 67.97 21.15 32.85
C GLN A 137 66.67 20.42 33.17
N GLN A 138 66.27 20.37 34.45
CA GLN A 138 64.96 19.83 34.85
C GLN A 138 63.80 20.69 34.34
N ASN A 139 63.90 22.02 34.42
CA ASN A 139 62.88 22.91 33.88
C ASN A 139 62.74 22.76 32.37
N LYS A 140 63.86 22.66 31.64
CA LYS A 140 63.83 22.41 30.20
C LYS A 140 63.21 21.05 29.86
N MET A 141 63.45 20.02 30.68
CA MET A 141 62.77 18.73 30.56
C MET A 141 61.27 18.83 30.85
N LEU A 142 60.86 19.63 31.84
CA LEU A 142 59.46 19.87 32.15
C LEU A 142 58.75 20.68 31.06
N GLU A 143 59.41 21.69 30.48
CA GLU A 143 58.91 22.47 29.35
C GLU A 143 58.69 21.60 28.11
N THR A 144 59.66 20.74 27.78
CA THR A 144 59.51 19.80 26.66
C THR A 144 58.41 18.78 26.90
N LYS A 145 58.29 18.23 28.12
CA LYS A 145 57.18 17.35 28.49
C LYS A 145 55.83 18.06 28.44
N TRP A 146 55.78 19.31 28.90
CA TRP A 146 54.58 20.15 28.84
C TRP A 146 54.16 20.42 27.39
N SER A 147 55.10 20.80 26.52
CA SER A 147 54.84 21.00 25.09
C SER A 147 54.30 19.73 24.44
N LEU A 148 54.90 18.57 24.73
CA LEU A 148 54.46 17.29 24.17
C LEU A 148 53.04 16.92 24.65
N LEU A 149 52.75 17.12 25.94
CA LEU A 149 51.43 16.87 26.51
C LEU A 149 50.37 17.82 25.93
N GLN A 150 50.73 19.07 25.68
CA GLN A 150 49.85 20.05 25.05
C GLN A 150 49.53 19.65 23.61
N ASP A 151 50.53 19.24 22.83
CA ASP A 151 50.36 18.77 21.45
C ASP A 151 49.55 17.46 21.39
N GLN A 152 49.72 16.58 22.39
CA GLN A 152 48.98 15.32 22.46
C GLN A 152 47.50 15.51 22.83
N LYS A 153 47.15 16.61 23.51
CA LYS A 153 45.76 16.87 23.98
C LYS A 153 44.79 17.23 22.84
N THR A 154 45.27 17.42 21.61
CA THR A 154 44.44 17.89 20.49
C THR A 154 44.32 16.94 19.29
N THR A 155 44.47 15.63 19.46
CA THR A 155 43.91 14.67 18.48
C THR A 155 42.42 14.46 18.76
N ARG A 156 41.61 15.51 18.56
CA ARG A 156 40.15 15.35 18.50
C ARG A 156 39.82 14.42 17.33
N SER A 157 39.15 13.30 17.62
CA SER A 157 38.78 12.30 16.62
C SER A 157 37.90 12.93 15.53
N ASN A 158 38.35 12.83 14.28
CA ASN A 158 37.70 13.41 13.09
C ASN A 158 36.48 12.57 12.61
N ILE A 159 35.63 12.15 13.55
CA ILE A 159 34.52 11.23 13.27
C ILE A 159 33.19 11.95 13.00
N VAL A 160 33.08 13.20 13.47
CA VAL A 160 31.87 14.04 13.28
C VAL A 160 31.57 14.25 11.79
N PRO A 161 32.54 14.57 10.90
CA PRO A 161 32.25 14.73 9.47
C PRO A 161 31.78 13.43 8.79
N MET A 162 32.22 12.27 9.28
CA MET A 162 31.74 10.98 8.76
C MET A 162 30.28 10.72 9.12
N PHE A 163 29.88 11.03 10.37
CA PHE A 163 28.48 10.94 10.78
C PHE A 163 27.61 11.98 10.06
N GLU A 164 28.09 13.21 9.89
CA GLU A 164 27.38 14.23 9.10
C GLU A 164 27.18 13.79 7.65
N ALA A 165 28.20 13.23 7.00
CA ALA A 165 28.09 12.69 5.65
C ALA A 165 27.09 11.52 5.57
N TYR A 166 27.10 10.63 6.57
CA TYR A 166 26.14 9.52 6.65
C TYR A 166 24.70 10.02 6.86
N ILE A 167 24.48 10.98 7.75
CA ILE A 167 23.18 11.62 7.98
C ILE A 167 22.71 12.34 6.71
N ALA A 168 23.59 13.06 6.02
CA ALA A 168 23.27 13.73 4.77
C ALA A 168 22.86 12.73 3.67
N ASN A 169 23.56 11.59 3.58
CA ASN A 169 23.18 10.52 2.67
C ASN A 169 21.81 9.91 3.00
N LEU A 170 21.53 9.65 4.29
CA LEU A 170 20.22 9.15 4.72
C LEU A 170 19.09 10.14 4.40
N ARG A 171 19.31 11.43 4.61
CA ARG A 171 18.34 12.48 4.24
C ARG A 171 18.07 12.48 2.74
N ARG A 172 19.13 12.40 1.93
CA ARG A 172 18.99 12.34 0.46
C ARG A 172 18.25 11.08 -0.02
N GLN A 173 18.46 9.95 0.65
CA GLN A 173 17.70 8.72 0.38
C GLN A 173 16.22 8.88 0.75
N LEU A 174 15.92 9.50 1.89
CA LEU A 174 14.55 9.80 2.30
C LEU A 174 13.86 10.72 1.29
N ASP A 175 14.51 11.79 0.85
CA ASP A 175 13.97 12.71 -0.15
C ASP A 175 13.72 12.00 -1.50
N GLY A 176 14.64 11.11 -1.90
CA GLY A 176 14.46 10.25 -3.07
C GLY A 176 13.22 9.36 -2.96
N LEU A 177 13.06 8.67 -1.83
CA LEU A 177 11.90 7.82 -1.56
C LEU A 177 10.60 8.62 -1.47
N LEU A 178 10.62 9.84 -0.93
CA LEU A 178 9.44 10.72 -0.90
C LEU A 178 9.02 11.17 -2.30
N ASN A 179 9.97 11.50 -3.17
CA ASN A 179 9.70 11.83 -4.56
C ASN A 179 9.14 10.63 -5.33
N ASP A 180 9.72 9.44 -5.13
CA ASP A 180 9.21 8.21 -5.74
C ASP A 180 7.81 7.86 -5.23
N LYS A 181 7.55 8.03 -3.94
CA LYS A 181 6.21 7.88 -3.36
C LYS A 181 5.23 8.83 -4.03
N GLY A 182 5.56 10.12 -4.14
CA GLY A 182 4.69 11.10 -4.80
C GLY A 182 4.43 10.79 -6.27
N ARG A 183 5.46 10.32 -7.00
CA ARG A 183 5.32 9.86 -8.39
C ARG A 183 4.38 8.66 -8.50
N LEU A 184 4.57 7.64 -7.66
CA LEU A 184 3.74 6.43 -7.64
C LEU A 184 2.30 6.74 -7.21
N GLU A 185 2.09 7.66 -6.27
CA GLU A 185 0.75 8.15 -5.89
C GLU A 185 0.07 8.86 -7.06
N GLY A 186 0.82 9.63 -7.85
CA GLY A 186 0.33 10.25 -9.09
C GLY A 186 -0.05 9.23 -10.15
N GLU A 187 0.80 8.22 -10.39
CA GLU A 187 0.53 7.12 -11.32
C GLU A 187 -0.70 6.30 -10.87
N LEU A 188 -0.83 6.04 -9.57
CA LEU A 188 -1.98 5.35 -9.01
C LEU A 188 -3.27 6.13 -9.23
N ARG A 189 -3.29 7.44 -8.97
CA ARG A 189 -4.45 8.29 -9.23
C ARG A 189 -4.80 8.31 -10.72
N ASN A 190 -3.81 8.48 -11.60
CA ASN A 190 -4.06 8.46 -13.04
C ASN A 190 -4.65 7.12 -13.52
N MET A 191 -4.19 5.99 -12.96
CA MET A 191 -4.75 4.68 -13.27
C MET A 191 -6.16 4.49 -12.69
N GLN A 192 -6.44 5.02 -11.50
CA GLN A 192 -7.80 5.04 -10.92
C GLN A 192 -8.75 5.84 -11.81
N ASP A 193 -8.37 7.05 -12.21
CA ASP A 193 -9.17 7.90 -13.10
C ASP A 193 -9.44 7.19 -14.44
N LEU A 194 -8.44 6.53 -15.02
CA LEU A 194 -8.60 5.77 -16.26
C LEU A 194 -9.55 4.57 -16.08
N VAL A 195 -9.50 3.88 -14.95
CA VAL A 195 -10.42 2.77 -14.63
C VAL A 195 -11.84 3.29 -14.45
N GLU A 196 -12.03 4.42 -13.77
CA GLU A 196 -13.35 5.06 -13.63
C GLU A 196 -13.90 5.51 -14.98
N ASP A 197 -13.08 6.12 -15.84
CA ASP A 197 -13.46 6.49 -17.20
C ASP A 197 -13.89 5.29 -18.05
N PHE A 198 -13.15 4.17 -17.96
CA PHE A 198 -13.55 2.94 -18.67
C PHE A 198 -14.83 2.36 -18.09
N LYS A 199 -14.98 2.36 -16.77
CA LYS A 199 -16.20 1.90 -16.11
C LYS A 199 -17.41 2.72 -16.57
N ALA A 200 -17.31 4.05 -16.59
CA ALA A 200 -18.36 4.93 -17.10
C ALA A 200 -18.71 4.63 -18.57
N LYS A 201 -17.70 4.44 -19.42
CA LYS A 201 -17.92 4.04 -20.83
C LYS A 201 -18.60 2.68 -20.97
N TYR A 202 -18.26 1.71 -20.13
CA TYR A 202 -18.93 0.40 -20.13
C TYR A 202 -20.38 0.51 -19.66
N GLU A 203 -20.66 1.30 -18.62
CA GLU A 203 -22.02 1.56 -18.16
C GLU A 203 -22.85 2.24 -19.25
N ASP A 204 -22.30 3.24 -19.94
CA ASP A 204 -22.94 3.91 -21.08
C ASP A 204 -23.22 2.94 -22.24
N GLU A 205 -22.27 2.07 -22.58
CA GLU A 205 -22.43 1.08 -23.66
C GLU A 205 -23.47 0.02 -23.30
N ILE A 206 -23.51 -0.42 -22.03
CA ILE A 206 -24.58 -1.30 -21.53
C ILE A 206 -25.93 -0.60 -21.65
N ASN A 207 -26.04 0.64 -21.21
CA ASN A 207 -27.28 1.40 -21.32
C ASN A 207 -27.73 1.55 -22.77
N LYS A 208 -26.84 1.92 -23.70
CA LYS A 208 -27.12 2.00 -25.14
C LYS A 208 -27.54 0.66 -25.73
N ARG A 209 -26.89 -0.43 -25.34
CA ARG A 209 -27.27 -1.78 -25.76
C ARG A 209 -28.66 -2.11 -25.27
N THR A 210 -28.97 -1.84 -24.01
CA THR A 210 -30.30 -2.08 -23.43
C THR A 210 -31.38 -1.25 -24.11
N THR A 211 -31.12 0.02 -24.44
CA THR A 211 -32.08 0.84 -25.20
C THR A 211 -32.29 0.28 -26.61
N ALA A 212 -31.23 -0.10 -27.31
CA ALA A 212 -31.34 -0.69 -28.65
C ALA A 212 -32.04 -2.07 -28.63
N GLU A 213 -31.81 -2.88 -27.59
CA GLU A 213 -32.49 -4.16 -27.39
C GLU A 213 -33.99 -3.96 -27.10
N ASN A 214 -34.34 -2.96 -26.28
CA ASN A 214 -35.73 -2.59 -26.04
C ASN A 214 -36.42 -2.11 -27.33
N GLU A 215 -35.77 -1.25 -28.12
CA GLU A 215 -36.26 -0.81 -29.42
C GLU A 215 -36.44 -1.99 -30.39
N PHE A 216 -35.48 -2.92 -30.42
CA PHE A 216 -35.58 -4.12 -31.25
C PHE A 216 -36.77 -5.02 -30.85
N VAL A 217 -37.03 -5.17 -29.55
CA VAL A 217 -38.19 -5.93 -29.06
C VAL A 217 -39.51 -5.26 -29.48
N VAL A 218 -39.59 -3.93 -29.41
CA VAL A 218 -40.77 -3.19 -29.89
C VAL A 218 -40.93 -3.36 -31.39
N LEU A 219 -39.86 -3.17 -32.17
CA LEU A 219 -39.89 -3.33 -33.62
C LEU A 219 -40.30 -4.75 -34.03
N LYS A 220 -39.85 -5.77 -33.30
CA LYS A 220 -40.27 -7.16 -33.52
C LYS A 220 -41.78 -7.32 -33.32
N LYS A 221 -42.34 -6.76 -32.24
CA LYS A 221 -43.80 -6.78 -32.00
C LYS A 221 -44.57 -6.07 -33.12
N ASP A 222 -44.06 -4.94 -33.60
CA ASP A 222 -44.67 -4.18 -34.69
C ASP A 222 -44.62 -4.96 -36.02
N VAL A 223 -43.51 -5.66 -36.29
CA VAL A 223 -43.38 -6.55 -37.45
C VAL A 223 -44.33 -7.74 -37.35
N ASP A 224 -44.44 -8.38 -36.19
CA ASP A 224 -45.38 -9.49 -35.97
C ASP A 224 -46.82 -9.00 -36.14
N ALA A 225 -47.18 -7.84 -35.61
CA ALA A 225 -48.50 -7.22 -35.78
C ALA A 225 -48.80 -6.88 -37.25
N ALA A 226 -47.83 -6.32 -37.97
CA ALA A 226 -47.95 -6.03 -39.40
C ALA A 226 -48.10 -7.34 -40.22
N TYR A 227 -47.41 -8.41 -39.84
CA TYR A 227 -47.54 -9.71 -40.48
C TYR A 227 -48.92 -10.32 -40.24
N MET A 228 -49.45 -10.25 -39.01
CA MET A 228 -50.81 -10.71 -38.70
C MET A 228 -51.86 -9.94 -39.52
N ASN A 229 -51.73 -8.62 -39.60
CA ASN A 229 -52.62 -7.78 -40.43
C ASN A 229 -52.50 -8.13 -41.92
N LYS A 230 -51.29 -8.40 -42.42
CA LYS A 230 -51.07 -8.83 -43.79
C LYS A 230 -51.78 -10.16 -44.08
N VAL A 231 -51.61 -11.15 -43.21
CA VAL A 231 -52.26 -12.47 -43.35
C VAL A 231 -53.79 -12.34 -43.30
N GLU A 232 -54.33 -11.48 -42.43
CA GLU A 232 -55.77 -11.21 -42.38
C GLU A 232 -56.27 -10.56 -43.68
N LEU A 233 -55.52 -9.61 -44.24
CA LEU A 233 -55.85 -8.98 -45.52
C LEU A 233 -55.73 -9.97 -46.69
N GLU A 234 -54.72 -10.83 -46.70
CA GLU A 234 -54.57 -11.91 -47.70
C GLU A 234 -55.78 -12.86 -47.64
N ALA A 235 -56.21 -13.29 -46.45
CA ALA A 235 -57.41 -14.11 -46.30
C ALA A 235 -58.70 -13.41 -46.79
N LYS A 236 -58.83 -12.09 -46.61
CA LYS A 236 -59.95 -11.31 -47.16
C LYS A 236 -59.89 -11.23 -48.69
N VAL A 237 -58.70 -11.08 -49.27
CA VAL A 237 -58.51 -11.08 -50.72
C VAL A 237 -58.86 -12.44 -51.32
N ASP A 238 -58.43 -13.53 -50.70
CA ASP A 238 -58.75 -14.89 -51.13
C ASP A 238 -60.27 -15.14 -51.04
N ALA A 239 -60.90 -14.79 -49.92
CA ALA A 239 -62.36 -14.91 -49.76
C ALA A 239 -63.15 -14.11 -50.81
N LEU A 240 -62.73 -12.88 -51.12
CA LEU A 240 -63.34 -12.07 -52.17
C LEU A 240 -63.08 -12.65 -53.58
N THR A 241 -61.93 -13.28 -53.79
CA THR A 241 -61.59 -13.94 -55.06
C THR A 241 -62.46 -15.18 -55.27
N ASP A 242 -62.67 -15.98 -54.21
CA ASP A 242 -63.57 -17.12 -54.24
C ASP A 242 -65.01 -16.68 -54.51
N GLU A 243 -65.47 -15.59 -53.90
CA GLU A 243 -66.80 -15.02 -54.18
C GLU A 243 -66.94 -14.57 -55.64
N ILE A 244 -65.93 -13.89 -56.19
CA ILE A 244 -65.91 -13.49 -57.61
C ILE A 244 -65.96 -14.73 -58.53
N ASN A 245 -65.20 -15.77 -58.21
CA ASN A 245 -65.18 -17.00 -59.01
C ASN A 245 -66.50 -17.75 -58.92
N PHE A 246 -67.13 -17.77 -57.74
CA PHE A 246 -68.46 -18.35 -57.54
C PHE A 246 -69.50 -17.60 -58.38
N LEU A 247 -69.55 -16.27 -58.30
CA LEU A 247 -70.46 -15.45 -59.10
C LEU A 247 -70.23 -15.63 -60.61
N ARG A 248 -68.98 -15.72 -61.07
CA ARG A 248 -68.68 -16.01 -62.47
C ARG A 248 -69.21 -17.37 -62.91
N SER A 249 -68.97 -18.41 -62.12
CA SER A 249 -69.45 -19.77 -62.42
C SER A 249 -70.97 -19.85 -62.41
N LEU A 250 -71.62 -19.13 -61.49
CA LEU A 250 -73.07 -19.00 -61.41
C LEU A 250 -73.63 -18.35 -62.69
N TYR A 251 -73.08 -17.20 -63.10
CA TYR A 251 -73.54 -16.51 -64.32
C TYR A 251 -73.26 -17.32 -65.59
N GLU A 252 -72.15 -18.05 -65.65
CA GLU A 252 -71.85 -18.94 -66.78
C GLU A 252 -72.83 -20.12 -66.85
N ALA A 253 -73.21 -20.69 -65.71
CA ALA A 253 -74.24 -21.73 -65.63
C ALA A 253 -75.63 -21.20 -66.01
N GLU A 254 -76.04 -20.03 -65.52
CA GLU A 254 -77.31 -19.40 -65.92
C GLU A 254 -77.36 -19.10 -67.41
N LEU A 255 -76.26 -18.59 -68.00
CA LEU A 255 -76.18 -18.37 -69.44
C LEU A 255 -76.29 -19.68 -70.23
N HIS A 256 -75.63 -20.75 -69.79
CA HIS A 256 -75.73 -22.07 -70.41
C HIS A 256 -77.15 -22.63 -70.31
N GLU A 257 -77.82 -22.48 -69.17
CA GLU A 257 -79.21 -22.90 -68.99
C GLU A 257 -80.17 -22.11 -69.89
N LEU A 258 -80.04 -20.79 -69.94
CA LEU A 258 -80.83 -19.95 -70.84
C LEU A 258 -80.57 -20.30 -72.32
N GLN A 259 -79.33 -20.60 -72.69
CA GLN A 259 -78.99 -21.01 -74.04
C GLN A 259 -79.53 -22.40 -74.38
N ALA A 260 -79.52 -23.34 -73.43
CA ALA A 260 -80.15 -24.65 -73.55
C ALA A 260 -81.67 -24.51 -73.71
N GLN A 261 -82.33 -23.65 -72.93
CA GLN A 261 -83.76 -23.35 -73.08
C GLN A 261 -84.08 -22.79 -74.48
N ILE A 262 -83.23 -21.91 -75.02
CA ILE A 262 -83.38 -21.39 -76.38
C ILE A 262 -83.18 -22.50 -77.42
N SER A 263 -82.16 -23.38 -77.27
CA SER A 263 -81.92 -24.48 -78.21
C SER A 263 -83.01 -25.54 -78.17
N ASP A 264 -83.50 -25.91 -76.99
CA ASP A 264 -84.58 -26.88 -76.79
C ASP A 264 -85.90 -26.36 -77.38
N THR A 265 -86.14 -25.04 -77.29
CA THR A 265 -87.28 -24.40 -77.97
C THR A 265 -87.07 -24.32 -79.49
N SER A 266 -85.83 -24.29 -79.97
CA SER A 266 -85.51 -24.30 -81.41
C SER A 266 -85.53 -25.70 -82.06
N VAL A 267 -85.45 -26.76 -81.25
CA VAL A 267 -85.55 -28.16 -81.67
C VAL A 267 -86.93 -28.69 -81.26
N VAL A 268 -87.99 -28.07 -81.77
CA VAL A 268 -89.30 -28.72 -81.83
C VAL A 268 -89.21 -29.81 -82.89
N LEU A 269 -89.00 -31.02 -82.36
CA LEU A 269 -88.84 -32.30 -83.02
C LEU A 269 -89.98 -32.64 -83.98
N SER A 270 -89.61 -32.95 -85.23
CA SER A 270 -90.40 -33.84 -86.08
C SER A 270 -90.26 -35.27 -85.55
N MET A 271 -91.21 -35.70 -84.71
CA MET A 271 -91.29 -37.10 -84.28
C MET A 271 -91.79 -37.97 -85.43
N ASP A 272 -90.95 -38.87 -85.93
CA ASP A 272 -91.42 -40.04 -86.67
C ASP A 272 -91.55 -41.21 -85.67
N ASN A 273 -92.75 -41.31 -85.10
CA ASN A 273 -93.08 -42.21 -84.02
C ASN A 273 -93.76 -43.46 -84.57
N SER A 274 -92.98 -44.31 -85.25
CA SER A 274 -93.46 -45.63 -85.67
C SER A 274 -92.40 -46.70 -85.42
N ARG A 275 -92.10 -46.92 -84.15
CA ARG A 275 -91.70 -48.24 -83.67
C ARG A 275 -92.61 -48.59 -82.52
N ASN A 276 -93.22 -49.76 -82.63
CA ASN A 276 -93.92 -50.46 -81.57
C ASN A 276 -92.98 -50.57 -80.35
N LEU A 277 -93.13 -49.60 -79.46
CA LEU A 277 -92.49 -49.53 -78.16
C LEU A 277 -93.17 -50.56 -77.27
N ASP A 278 -92.38 -51.47 -76.70
CA ASP A 278 -92.84 -52.35 -75.62
C ASP A 278 -93.04 -51.47 -74.38
N LEU A 279 -94.27 -50.97 -74.26
CA LEU A 279 -94.66 -50.06 -73.19
C LEU A 279 -94.43 -50.70 -71.82
N ASP A 280 -94.54 -52.02 -71.70
CA ASP A 280 -94.35 -52.70 -70.42
C ASP A 280 -92.87 -52.73 -70.01
N SER A 281 -91.94 -52.99 -70.95
CA SER A 281 -90.50 -52.90 -70.68
C SER A 281 -90.06 -51.48 -70.33
N ILE A 282 -90.58 -50.47 -71.03
CA ILE A 282 -90.25 -49.05 -70.76
C ILE A 282 -90.83 -48.59 -69.43
N ILE A 283 -92.06 -48.98 -69.10
CA ILE A 283 -92.66 -48.69 -67.79
C ILE A 283 -91.89 -49.37 -66.67
N ALA A 284 -91.42 -50.61 -66.87
CA ALA A 284 -90.59 -51.31 -65.90
C ALA A 284 -89.22 -50.63 -65.72
N GLU A 285 -88.57 -50.20 -66.80
CA GLU A 285 -87.29 -49.50 -66.76
C GLU A 285 -87.41 -48.11 -66.12
N VAL A 286 -88.47 -47.35 -66.45
CA VAL A 286 -88.76 -46.06 -65.82
C VAL A 286 -89.03 -46.23 -64.33
N LYS A 287 -89.81 -47.25 -63.93
CA LYS A 287 -90.02 -47.57 -62.50
C LYS A 287 -88.71 -47.92 -61.80
N ALA A 288 -87.87 -48.75 -62.41
CA ALA A 288 -86.56 -49.11 -61.87
C ALA A 288 -85.64 -47.87 -61.73
N GLN A 289 -85.66 -46.95 -62.70
CA GLN A 289 -84.92 -45.69 -62.62
C GLN A 289 -85.43 -44.79 -61.48
N TYR A 290 -86.74 -44.67 -61.28
CA TYR A 290 -87.29 -43.92 -60.16
C TYR A 290 -86.94 -44.56 -58.81
N GLU A 291 -86.97 -45.89 -58.72
CA GLU A 291 -86.57 -46.62 -57.53
C GLU A 291 -85.08 -46.43 -57.24
N ASP A 292 -84.22 -46.48 -58.26
CA ASP A 292 -82.79 -46.21 -58.17
C ASP A 292 -82.48 -44.76 -57.75
N ILE A 293 -83.18 -43.78 -58.32
CA ILE A 293 -83.02 -42.36 -57.98
C ILE A 293 -83.49 -42.12 -56.53
N ALA A 294 -84.61 -42.71 -56.13
CA ALA A 294 -85.09 -42.63 -54.75
C ALA A 294 -84.10 -43.28 -53.77
N ASN A 295 -83.52 -44.44 -54.13
CA ASN A 295 -82.51 -45.13 -53.33
C ASN A 295 -81.20 -44.35 -53.26
N ARG A 296 -80.72 -43.76 -54.36
CA ARG A 296 -79.53 -42.88 -54.36
C ARG A 296 -79.77 -41.63 -53.53
N SER A 297 -80.90 -40.96 -53.68
CA SER A 297 -81.24 -39.78 -52.87
C SER A 297 -81.30 -40.11 -51.38
N ARG A 298 -81.85 -41.29 -51.03
CA ARG A 298 -81.85 -41.78 -49.65
C ARG A 298 -80.43 -42.05 -49.14
N ALA A 299 -79.60 -42.75 -49.91
CA ALA A 299 -78.23 -43.08 -49.52
C ALA A 299 -77.34 -41.83 -49.42
N GLU A 300 -77.53 -40.86 -50.31
CA GLU A 300 -76.83 -39.57 -50.25
C GLU A 300 -77.24 -38.76 -49.03
N ALA A 301 -78.54 -38.72 -48.69
CA ALA A 301 -79.00 -38.08 -47.47
C ALA A 301 -78.46 -38.76 -46.21
N GLU A 302 -78.49 -40.10 -46.15
CA GLU A 302 -77.94 -40.88 -45.03
C GLU A 302 -76.42 -40.67 -44.88
N SER A 303 -75.66 -40.70 -45.99
CA SER A 303 -74.23 -40.40 -46.02
C SER A 303 -73.92 -38.95 -45.60
N TRP A 304 -74.72 -37.99 -46.06
CA TRP A 304 -74.60 -36.59 -45.70
C TRP A 304 -74.83 -36.36 -44.19
N TYR A 305 -75.88 -36.97 -43.63
CA TYR A 305 -76.14 -36.92 -42.19
C TYR A 305 -75.05 -37.61 -41.38
N GLN A 306 -74.55 -38.77 -41.84
CA GLN A 306 -73.46 -39.48 -41.19
C GLN A 306 -72.17 -38.65 -41.18
N SER A 307 -71.80 -38.05 -42.30
CA SER A 307 -70.64 -37.15 -42.40
C SER A 307 -70.78 -35.91 -41.51
N LYS A 308 -71.98 -35.31 -41.45
CA LYS A 308 -72.25 -34.17 -40.56
C LYS A 308 -72.18 -34.57 -39.08
N PHE A 309 -72.71 -35.74 -38.73
CA PHE A 309 -72.64 -36.25 -37.35
C PHE A 309 -71.19 -36.54 -36.94
N GLU A 310 -70.41 -37.18 -37.81
CA GLU A 310 -68.99 -37.45 -37.57
C GLU A 310 -68.18 -36.14 -37.47
N ALA A 311 -68.42 -35.17 -38.34
CA ALA A 311 -67.77 -33.86 -38.26
C ALA A 311 -68.10 -33.12 -36.94
N LEU A 312 -69.35 -33.18 -36.48
CA LEU A 312 -69.77 -32.63 -35.19
C LEU A 312 -69.13 -33.38 -34.01
N GLN A 313 -69.04 -34.71 -34.10
CA GLN A 313 -68.41 -35.55 -33.08
C GLN A 313 -66.91 -35.28 -32.96
N VAL A 314 -66.19 -35.18 -34.09
CA VAL A 314 -64.77 -34.82 -34.11
C VAL A 314 -64.57 -33.41 -33.58
N THR A 315 -65.43 -32.47 -33.95
CA THR A 315 -65.35 -31.09 -33.45
C THR A 315 -65.60 -31.03 -31.94
N ALA A 316 -66.61 -31.73 -31.42
CA ALA A 316 -66.84 -31.84 -29.98
C ALA A 316 -65.67 -32.51 -29.24
N GLY A 317 -65.06 -33.54 -29.84
CA GLY A 317 -63.86 -34.19 -29.33
C GLY A 317 -62.67 -33.22 -29.22
N LYS A 318 -62.40 -32.44 -30.27
CA LYS A 318 -61.37 -31.40 -30.29
C LYS A 318 -61.59 -30.35 -29.19
N HIS A 319 -62.81 -29.84 -29.05
CA HIS A 319 -63.14 -28.89 -27.98
C HIS A 319 -62.95 -29.51 -26.58
N GLY A 320 -63.25 -30.80 -26.41
CA GLY A 320 -62.98 -31.52 -25.17
C GLY A 320 -61.49 -31.69 -24.88
N ASP A 321 -60.70 -32.00 -25.91
CA ASP A 321 -59.24 -32.10 -25.81
C ASP A 321 -58.59 -30.75 -25.52
N ASP A 322 -59.02 -29.67 -26.17
CA ASP A 322 -58.55 -28.30 -25.93
C ASP A 322 -58.88 -27.85 -24.50
N LEU A 323 -60.09 -28.15 -24.01
CA LEU A 323 -60.46 -27.87 -22.62
C LEU A 323 -59.61 -28.69 -21.63
N ARG A 324 -59.24 -29.91 -21.98
CA ARG A 324 -58.34 -30.75 -21.17
C ARG A 324 -56.91 -30.22 -21.18
N ASN A 325 -56.42 -29.77 -22.32
CA ASN A 325 -55.08 -29.19 -22.48
C ASN A 325 -54.96 -27.88 -21.70
N THR A 326 -55.90 -26.96 -21.88
CA THR A 326 -55.94 -25.70 -21.11
C THR A 326 -56.04 -25.95 -19.61
N LYS A 327 -56.84 -26.94 -19.17
CA LYS A 327 -56.87 -27.36 -17.75
C LYS A 327 -55.50 -27.85 -17.27
N ASN A 328 -54.80 -28.66 -18.06
CA ASN A 328 -53.46 -29.14 -17.70
C ASN A 328 -52.45 -27.99 -17.62
N GLU A 329 -52.48 -27.05 -18.57
CA GLU A 329 -51.65 -25.84 -18.55
C GLU A 329 -51.91 -25.00 -17.30
N ILE A 330 -53.19 -24.80 -16.94
CA ILE A 330 -53.56 -24.11 -15.70
C ILE A 330 -52.97 -24.83 -14.49
N THR A 331 -53.02 -26.16 -14.42
CA THR A 331 -52.42 -26.90 -13.30
C THR A 331 -50.90 -26.78 -13.27
N GLU A 332 -50.23 -26.73 -14.42
CA GLU A 332 -48.77 -26.59 -14.49
C GLU A 332 -48.34 -25.17 -14.11
N ILE A 333 -49.02 -24.14 -14.62
CA ILE A 333 -48.80 -22.76 -14.22
C ILE A 333 -49.01 -22.62 -12.71
N ASN A 334 -50.03 -23.23 -12.13
CA ASN A 334 -50.24 -23.24 -10.68
C ASN A 334 -49.08 -23.90 -9.91
N ARG A 335 -48.50 -25.00 -10.42
CA ARG A 335 -47.31 -25.62 -9.81
C ARG A 335 -46.10 -24.70 -9.87
N VAL A 336 -45.90 -24.01 -11.00
CA VAL A 336 -44.81 -23.04 -11.15
C VAL A 336 -45.00 -21.87 -10.20
N ILE A 337 -46.22 -21.35 -10.06
CA ILE A 337 -46.55 -20.29 -9.10
C ILE A 337 -46.20 -20.72 -7.67
N GLN A 338 -46.60 -21.93 -7.24
CA GLN A 338 -46.28 -22.43 -5.90
C GLN A 338 -44.76 -22.60 -5.68
N ARG A 339 -44.03 -23.08 -6.69
CA ARG A 339 -42.57 -23.19 -6.63
C ARG A 339 -41.92 -21.81 -6.47
N LEU A 340 -42.31 -20.84 -7.30
CA LEU A 340 -41.80 -19.47 -7.24
C LEU A 340 -42.16 -18.78 -5.92
N GLN A 341 -43.36 -19.01 -5.39
CA GLN A 341 -43.74 -18.54 -4.05
C GLN A 341 -42.81 -19.11 -2.97
N GLY A 342 -42.51 -20.41 -3.02
CA GLY A 342 -41.55 -21.03 -2.10
C GLY A 342 -40.13 -20.49 -2.25
N GLU A 343 -39.68 -20.21 -3.48
CA GLU A 343 -38.38 -19.56 -3.74
C GLU A 343 -38.34 -18.13 -3.18
N ILE A 344 -39.43 -17.36 -3.33
CA ILE A 344 -39.57 -16.02 -2.75
C ILE A 344 -39.53 -16.08 -1.21
N GLU A 345 -40.24 -17.02 -0.59
CA GLU A 345 -40.22 -17.21 0.86
C GLU A 345 -38.84 -17.62 1.37
N ASN A 346 -38.16 -18.53 0.67
CA ASN A 346 -36.79 -18.91 0.98
C ASN A 346 -35.83 -17.72 0.85
N ALA A 347 -35.93 -16.93 -0.23
CA ALA A 347 -35.12 -15.74 -0.42
C ALA A 347 -35.37 -14.68 0.67
N LYS A 348 -36.64 -14.47 1.06
CA LYS A 348 -37.01 -13.60 2.19
C LYS A 348 -36.41 -14.09 3.51
N ALA A 349 -36.44 -15.39 3.77
CA ALA A 349 -35.83 -15.98 4.96
C ALA A 349 -34.31 -15.81 4.97
N GLN A 350 -33.63 -16.00 3.82
CA GLN A 350 -32.19 -15.73 3.71
C GLN A 350 -31.87 -14.25 3.93
N ARG A 351 -32.64 -13.34 3.34
CA ARG A 351 -32.50 -11.89 3.56
C ARG A 351 -32.63 -11.55 5.04
N ALA A 352 -33.67 -12.03 5.72
CA ALA A 352 -33.87 -11.80 7.16
C ALA A 352 -32.71 -12.37 8.00
N LYS A 353 -32.18 -13.54 7.64
CA LYS A 353 -31.01 -14.13 8.31
C LYS A 353 -29.76 -13.27 8.15
N VAL A 354 -29.50 -12.76 6.95
CA VAL A 354 -28.35 -11.88 6.68
C VAL A 354 -28.53 -10.53 7.39
N GLU A 355 -29.72 -9.95 7.36
CA GLU A 355 -30.03 -8.72 8.10
C GLU A 355 -29.81 -8.88 9.60
N ALA A 356 -30.25 -10.00 10.20
CA ALA A 356 -30.00 -10.30 11.60
C ALA A 356 -28.49 -10.46 11.91
N ALA A 357 -27.74 -11.12 11.03
CA ALA A 357 -26.29 -11.28 11.19
C ALA A 357 -25.54 -9.94 11.06
N ILE A 358 -25.99 -9.05 10.17
CA ILE A 358 -25.46 -7.68 10.05
C ILE A 358 -25.72 -6.90 11.33
N ALA A 359 -26.96 -6.89 11.83
CA ALA A 359 -27.31 -6.19 13.06
C ALA A 359 -26.47 -6.67 14.26
N GLU A 360 -26.28 -7.98 14.39
CA GLU A 360 -25.45 -8.56 15.46
C GLU A 360 -23.95 -8.22 15.29
N ALA A 361 -23.45 -8.14 14.05
CA ALA A 361 -22.08 -7.72 13.77
C ALA A 361 -21.87 -6.23 14.08
N GLU A 362 -22.83 -5.38 13.73
CA GLU A 362 -22.85 -3.95 14.05
C GLU A 362 -22.89 -3.71 15.56
N GLU A 363 -23.73 -4.44 16.30
CA GLU A 363 -23.81 -4.34 17.76
C GLU A 363 -22.49 -4.77 18.42
N ARG A 364 -21.91 -5.91 18.03
CA ARG A 364 -20.59 -6.33 18.54
C ARG A 364 -19.51 -5.32 18.20
N GLY A 365 -19.51 -4.78 16.98
CA GLY A 365 -18.57 -3.75 16.55
C GLY A 365 -18.69 -2.48 17.40
N LYS A 366 -19.92 -2.03 17.66
CA LYS A 366 -20.21 -0.88 18.52
C LYS A 366 -19.70 -1.10 19.95
N LEU A 367 -19.99 -2.25 20.55
CA LEU A 367 -19.50 -2.60 21.90
C LEU A 367 -17.97 -2.62 21.97
N ALA A 368 -17.30 -3.17 20.95
CA ALA A 368 -15.83 -3.19 20.91
C ALA A 368 -15.24 -1.78 20.79
N VAL A 369 -15.86 -0.89 20.01
CA VAL A 369 -15.46 0.52 19.91
C VAL A 369 -15.68 1.25 21.23
N ASP A 370 -16.80 1.02 21.90
CA ASP A 370 -17.10 1.65 23.18
C ASP A 370 -16.14 1.18 24.29
N ASP A 371 -15.77 -0.11 24.33
CA ASP A 371 -14.72 -0.63 25.22
C ASP A 371 -13.34 -0.02 24.93
N ALA A 372 -12.96 0.09 23.65
CA ALA A 372 -11.70 0.75 23.27
C ALA A 372 -11.67 2.23 23.67
N LYS A 373 -12.79 2.95 23.50
CA LYS A 373 -12.93 4.34 23.95
C LYS A 373 -12.83 4.46 25.47
N ALA A 374 -13.46 3.54 26.22
CA ALA A 374 -13.38 3.53 27.67
C ALA A 374 -11.93 3.32 28.15
N LYS A 375 -11.20 2.36 27.55
CA LYS A 375 -9.78 2.13 27.84
C LYS A 375 -8.90 3.32 27.49
N LEU A 376 -9.19 3.99 26.37
CA LEU A 376 -8.48 5.21 25.98
C LEU A 376 -8.72 6.31 27.03
N ALA A 377 -9.96 6.53 27.44
CA ALA A 377 -10.29 7.53 28.47
C ALA A 377 -9.62 7.22 29.82
N GLU A 378 -9.54 5.94 30.21
CA GLU A 378 -8.82 5.51 31.41
C GLU A 378 -7.32 5.81 31.32
N LEU A 379 -6.69 5.49 30.19
CA LEU A 379 -5.27 5.77 29.96
C LEU A 379 -4.97 7.27 29.91
N GLU A 380 -5.84 8.07 29.30
CA GLU A 380 -5.74 9.53 29.31
C GLU A 380 -5.84 10.09 30.73
N ALA A 381 -6.79 9.59 31.54
CA ALA A 381 -6.92 9.98 32.93
C ALA A 381 -5.69 9.60 33.76
N ALA A 382 -5.16 8.39 33.58
CA ALA A 382 -3.92 7.93 34.22
C ALA A 382 -2.72 8.79 33.83
N LEU A 383 -2.61 9.15 32.55
CA LEU A 383 -1.56 10.03 32.04
C LEU A 383 -1.67 11.44 32.64
N GLN A 384 -2.87 12.00 32.74
CA GLN A 384 -3.09 13.30 33.39
C GLN A 384 -2.73 13.25 34.88
N LYS A 385 -3.11 12.18 35.59
CA LYS A 385 -2.72 11.97 36.99
C LYS A 385 -1.21 11.89 37.14
N ALA A 386 -0.52 11.12 36.30
CA ALA A 386 0.95 11.03 36.32
C ALA A 386 1.63 12.37 36.05
N LYS A 387 1.10 13.19 35.14
CA LYS A 387 1.58 14.57 34.92
C LYS A 387 1.40 15.45 36.15
N GLN A 388 0.26 15.37 36.81
CA GLN A 388 -0.01 16.11 38.05
C GLN A 388 0.92 15.67 39.19
N ASP A 389 1.14 14.36 39.34
CA ASP A 389 2.08 13.81 40.32
C ASP A 389 3.51 14.24 40.06
N MET A 390 3.96 14.23 38.80
CA MET A 390 5.29 14.75 38.42
C MET A 390 5.42 16.24 38.76
N ALA A 391 4.40 17.05 38.44
CA ALA A 391 4.38 18.47 38.79
C ALA A 391 4.40 18.70 40.31
N ARG A 392 3.75 17.81 41.09
CA ARG A 392 3.80 17.84 42.55
C ARG A 392 5.19 17.48 43.07
N GLN A 393 5.81 16.41 42.58
CA GLN A 393 7.17 16.02 42.96
C GLN A 393 8.17 17.14 42.67
N LEU A 394 8.09 17.81 41.51
CA LEU A 394 8.96 18.94 41.20
C LEU A 394 8.82 20.10 42.21
N ARG A 395 7.60 20.38 42.68
CA ARG A 395 7.38 21.37 43.74
C ARG A 395 7.99 20.93 45.07
N GLU A 396 7.74 19.69 45.49
CA GLU A 396 8.32 19.13 46.72
C GLU A 396 9.86 19.11 46.68
N TYR A 397 10.47 18.78 45.54
CA TYR A 397 11.93 18.86 45.35
C TYR A 397 12.46 20.29 45.44
N GLN A 398 11.74 21.27 44.88
CA GLN A 398 12.13 22.67 45.00
C GLN A 398 12.04 23.17 46.45
N GLU A 399 10.99 22.80 47.18
CA GLU A 399 10.85 23.10 48.60
C GLU A 399 11.98 22.47 49.42
N LEU A 400 12.32 21.20 49.17
CA LEU A 400 13.42 20.51 49.84
C LEU A 400 14.78 21.16 49.53
N MET A 401 15.00 21.58 48.28
CA MET A 401 16.18 22.34 47.90
C MET A 401 16.28 23.66 48.68
N ASN A 402 15.17 24.38 48.82
CA ASN A 402 15.12 25.62 49.59
C ASN A 402 15.47 25.37 51.08
N VAL A 403 14.94 24.30 51.69
CA VAL A 403 15.30 23.89 53.06
C VAL A 403 16.78 23.54 53.17
N LYS A 404 17.32 22.79 52.20
CA LYS A 404 18.75 22.45 52.17
C LYS A 404 19.64 23.70 52.12
N LEU A 405 19.27 24.67 51.28
CA LEU A 405 20.00 25.95 51.20
C LEU A 405 19.92 26.73 52.53
N ALA A 406 18.75 26.74 53.18
CA ALA A 406 18.61 27.36 54.50
C ALA A 406 19.51 26.67 55.55
N LEU A 407 19.53 25.33 55.58
CA LEU A 407 20.40 24.55 56.47
C LEU A 407 21.89 24.78 56.17
N ASP A 408 22.30 24.88 54.90
CA ASP A 408 23.70 25.21 54.57
C ASP A 408 24.09 26.59 55.11
N ILE A 409 23.19 27.57 55.03
CA ILE A 409 23.41 28.91 55.61
C ILE A 409 23.55 28.78 57.13
N GLU A 410 22.65 28.05 57.80
CA GLU A 410 22.75 27.80 59.24
C GLU A 410 24.08 27.15 59.62
N ILE A 411 24.50 26.08 58.93
CA ILE A 411 25.79 25.43 59.15
C ILE A 411 26.95 26.40 58.93
N ALA A 412 26.91 27.22 57.88
CA ALA A 412 27.94 28.23 57.64
C ALA A 412 27.97 29.28 58.76
N THR A 413 26.81 29.69 59.30
CA THR A 413 26.75 30.59 60.45
C THR A 413 27.28 29.94 61.73
N TYR A 414 26.92 28.67 62.01
CA TYR A 414 27.46 27.92 63.14
C TYR A 414 28.98 27.74 63.04
N ARG A 415 29.51 27.42 61.85
CA ARG A 415 30.95 27.34 61.61
C ARG A 415 31.65 28.68 61.87
N LYS A 416 31.09 29.80 61.39
CA LYS A 416 31.64 31.13 61.63
C LYS A 416 31.63 31.54 63.11
N LEU A 417 30.59 31.14 63.85
CA LEU A 417 30.52 31.31 65.31
C LEU A 417 31.56 30.46 66.03
N LEU A 418 31.72 29.18 65.63
CA LEU A 418 32.75 28.30 66.18
C LEU A 418 34.16 28.81 65.85
N GLU A 419 34.44 29.23 64.63
CA GLU A 419 35.72 29.84 64.24
C GLU A 419 35.98 31.13 65.04
N GLY A 420 34.94 31.88 65.40
CA GLY A 420 35.01 33.02 66.31
C GLY A 420 35.34 32.64 67.75
N GLU A 421 34.81 31.53 68.26
CA GLU A 421 35.14 30.95 69.57
C GLU A 421 36.55 30.32 69.57
N GLU A 422 36.93 29.60 68.52
CA GLU A 422 38.29 29.09 68.32
C GLU A 422 39.29 30.22 68.18
N SER A 423 38.92 31.38 67.61
CA SER A 423 39.78 32.57 67.62
C SER A 423 39.94 33.18 69.02
N ARG A 424 39.01 32.93 69.95
CA ARG A 424 39.14 33.29 71.38
C ARG A 424 39.93 32.23 72.16
N LEU A 425 39.77 30.95 71.84
CA LEU A 425 40.47 29.82 72.47
C LEU A 425 41.89 29.60 71.95
N ALA A 426 42.19 29.92 70.69
CA ALA A 426 43.55 29.92 70.12
C ALA A 426 44.35 31.17 70.54
N GLY A 427 43.71 32.11 71.24
CA GLY A 427 44.36 33.21 71.95
C GLY A 427 44.88 32.85 73.35
N ASP A 428 44.53 31.69 73.92
CA ASP A 428 45.17 31.17 75.12
C ASP A 428 45.00 29.64 75.20
N GLY A 429 46.10 28.92 75.00
CA GLY A 429 46.07 27.57 74.45
C GLY A 429 45.49 26.46 75.32
N VAL A 430 44.81 25.51 74.67
CA VAL A 430 44.72 24.11 75.13
C VAL A 430 44.69 23.18 73.91
N GLY A 431 45.56 22.17 73.96
CA GLY A 431 45.84 21.24 72.86
C GLY A 431 44.75 20.21 72.56
N SER A 432 44.89 19.63 71.37
CA SER A 432 44.08 18.54 70.82
C SER A 432 43.98 17.32 71.75
N VAL A 433 42.76 16.89 72.07
CA VAL A 433 42.50 15.61 72.73
C VAL A 433 41.74 14.69 71.77
N ASN A 434 42.45 13.67 71.27
CA ASN A 434 41.86 12.54 70.57
C ASN A 434 41.15 11.63 71.59
N ILE A 435 39.84 11.40 71.43
CA ILE A 435 39.09 10.40 72.19
C ILE A 435 38.55 9.36 71.20
N SER A 436 39.23 8.22 71.13
CA SER A 436 38.72 6.98 70.54
C SER A 436 37.91 6.24 71.59
N MET A 437 36.62 6.00 71.33
CA MET A 437 35.77 5.16 72.19
C MET A 437 35.37 3.90 71.42
N VAL A 438 35.75 2.73 71.96
CA VAL A 438 35.38 1.40 71.51
C VAL A 438 34.64 0.71 72.66
N THR A 439 33.36 0.39 72.45
CA THR A 439 32.52 -0.59 73.20
C THR A 439 31.26 -0.81 72.35
N SER A 440 30.97 -1.95 71.70
CA SER A 440 30.77 -3.35 72.11
C SER A 440 29.42 -3.66 72.78
N SER A 441 28.74 -4.68 72.23
CA SER A 441 27.52 -5.37 72.72
C SER A 441 26.24 -4.52 72.79
N GLY A 442 25.04 -4.98 72.45
CA GLY A 442 24.50 -6.32 72.39
C GLY A 442 23.20 -6.34 73.20
N GLY A 443 22.05 -6.31 72.52
CA GLY A 443 20.77 -6.85 72.98
C GLY A 443 19.93 -6.05 74.00
N GLY A 444 18.66 -5.83 73.67
CA GLY A 444 17.58 -6.09 74.62
C GLY A 444 16.67 -4.93 75.10
N SER A 445 15.58 -4.72 74.34
CA SER A 445 14.18 -4.70 74.82
C SER A 445 13.56 -3.52 75.62
N SER A 446 12.32 -3.18 75.18
CA SER A 446 11.20 -2.49 75.88
C SER A 446 11.29 -0.95 75.97
N SER A 447 10.24 -0.13 75.80
CA SER A 447 8.82 -0.28 75.47
C SER A 447 8.25 1.12 75.17
N GLY A 448 7.25 1.25 74.28
CA GLY A 448 6.50 2.50 74.11
C GLY A 448 5.83 2.71 72.73
N PHE A 449 4.59 2.21 72.57
CA PHE A 449 3.38 2.93 72.07
C PHE A 449 3.61 4.11 71.07
N LEU A 450 3.06 4.22 69.84
CA LEU A 450 1.72 3.96 69.26
C LEU A 450 1.74 4.08 67.71
N GLY A 451 0.83 3.35 67.04
CA GLY A 451 0.26 3.65 65.71
C GLY A 451 1.13 3.28 64.49
N GLY A 452 0.70 2.57 63.46
CA GLY A 452 -0.61 2.14 62.97
C GLY A 452 -0.46 1.97 61.45
N GLY A 453 -0.39 0.73 60.95
CA GLY A 453 -0.14 0.46 59.53
C GLY A 453 -0.51 -0.98 59.17
N VAL A 454 -1.73 -1.16 58.67
CA VAL A 454 -2.28 -2.46 58.27
C VAL A 454 -1.66 -2.89 56.94
N ARG A 455 -0.89 -3.98 56.97
CA ARG A 455 -0.65 -4.88 55.84
C ARG A 455 -1.41 -6.18 56.13
N GLY A 456 -2.34 -6.54 55.26
CA GLY A 456 -2.90 -7.89 55.19
C GLY A 456 -2.35 -8.58 53.95
N GLY A 457 -1.55 -9.63 54.14
CA GLY A 457 -1.22 -10.61 53.11
C GLY A 457 -1.75 -11.97 53.56
N LEU A 458 -2.43 -12.68 52.67
CA LEU A 458 -2.67 -14.13 52.75
C LEU A 458 -2.32 -14.73 51.38
N SER A 459 -1.60 -15.84 51.43
CA SER A 459 -1.00 -16.57 50.32
C SER A 459 -1.95 -17.58 49.68
N LEU A 460 -1.74 -17.88 48.39
CA LEU A 460 -1.80 -19.18 47.70
C LEU A 460 -1.45 -18.85 46.23
N GLY A 461 -0.43 -19.38 45.55
CA GLY A 461 -0.04 -20.78 45.42
C GLY A 461 -0.48 -21.27 44.03
N ALA A 462 0.38 -21.14 43.02
CA ALA A 462 0.47 -22.00 41.81
C ALA A 462 1.45 -21.37 40.80
N GLY A 463 2.51 -22.11 40.48
CA GLY A 463 3.43 -21.74 39.41
C GLY A 463 2.88 -22.08 38.02
N MET A 464 3.41 -21.43 37.01
CA MET A 464 3.63 -22.03 35.69
C MET A 464 4.66 -21.18 34.94
N GLY A 465 5.75 -21.85 34.57
CA GLY A 465 6.85 -21.31 33.80
C GLY A 465 6.56 -21.26 32.30
N SER A 466 7.41 -20.49 31.66
CA SER A 466 7.53 -20.22 30.24
C SER A 466 7.65 -21.48 29.37
N GLY A 467 7.00 -21.46 28.21
CA GLY A 467 7.20 -22.44 27.14
C GLY A 467 6.79 -21.85 25.79
N ALA A 468 7.75 -21.78 24.88
CA ALA A 468 7.64 -21.27 23.51
C ALA A 468 7.00 -22.28 22.53
N LEU A 469 6.80 -21.83 21.29
CA LEU A 469 6.48 -22.59 20.06
C LEU A 469 4.99 -22.98 19.93
N GLY A 470 4.30 -22.91 18.80
CA GLY A 470 4.61 -22.53 17.42
C GLY A 470 3.30 -22.64 16.63
N PHE A 471 3.09 -21.78 15.63
CA PHE A 471 1.92 -21.84 14.76
C PHE A 471 2.01 -23.05 13.83
N SER A 472 1.02 -23.96 13.90
CA SER A 472 0.73 -24.91 12.84
C SER A 472 -0.74 -24.77 12.42
N GLY A 473 -0.94 -24.57 11.12
CA GLY A 473 -2.26 -24.52 10.50
C GLY A 473 -2.89 -25.90 10.42
N GLY A 474 -4.22 -25.95 10.50
CA GLY A 474 -4.99 -27.18 10.38
C GLY A 474 -6.46 -26.92 10.00
N SER A 475 -6.78 -27.26 8.76
CA SER A 475 -8.07 -27.37 8.10
C SER A 475 -9.28 -27.75 8.98
N THR A 476 -10.36 -26.99 8.84
CA THR A 476 -11.72 -27.41 9.24
C THR A 476 -12.30 -28.35 8.17
N LYS A 477 -12.51 -29.62 8.51
CA LYS A 477 -13.33 -30.57 7.74
C LYS A 477 -14.79 -30.48 8.18
N SER A 478 -15.69 -30.37 7.20
CA SER A 478 -17.14 -30.48 7.35
C SER A 478 -17.56 -31.89 7.76
N TYR A 479 -18.57 -31.99 8.62
CA TYR A 479 -19.37 -33.19 8.79
C TYR A 479 -20.76 -32.98 8.18
N THR A 480 -21.11 -33.84 7.24
CA THR A 480 -22.42 -33.95 6.60
C THR A 480 -23.28 -34.91 7.43
N VAL A 481 -24.48 -34.49 7.84
CA VAL A 481 -25.48 -35.37 8.45
C VAL A 481 -26.42 -35.86 7.36
N THR A 482 -26.39 -37.16 7.07
CA THR A 482 -27.31 -37.84 6.15
C THR A 482 -28.45 -38.46 6.97
N THR A 483 -29.68 -38.01 6.78
CA THR A 483 -30.88 -38.63 7.34
C THR A 483 -31.48 -39.57 6.28
N THR A 484 -31.52 -40.88 6.57
CA THR A 484 -32.19 -41.88 5.74
C THR A 484 -33.59 -42.15 6.27
N SER A 485 -34.63 -41.84 5.49
CA SER A 485 -36.03 -42.20 5.78
C SER A 485 -36.40 -43.49 5.05
N SER A 486 -36.76 -44.53 5.80
CA SER A 486 -37.29 -45.80 5.28
C SER A 486 -38.82 -45.74 5.24
N THR A 487 -39.41 -45.77 4.04
CA THR A 487 -40.86 -45.90 3.84
C THR A 487 -41.24 -47.37 3.72
N ARG A 488 -42.00 -47.87 4.69
CA ARG A 488 -42.58 -49.22 4.74
C ARG A 488 -43.93 -49.20 4.00
N SER A 489 -44.06 -49.98 2.93
CA SER A 489 -45.34 -50.13 2.22
C SER A 489 -46.28 -51.06 2.99
N PHE A 490 -47.55 -50.67 3.09
CA PHE A 490 -48.64 -51.56 3.46
C PHE A 490 -49.57 -51.72 2.26
N ARG A 491 -49.68 -52.98 1.81
CA ARG A 491 -50.70 -53.48 0.89
C ARG A 491 -52.02 -53.61 1.64
N LYS A 492 -53.10 -53.08 1.06
CA LYS A 492 -54.41 -53.74 1.04
C LYS A 492 -55.14 -53.32 -0.22
#